data_AF-A0A6F8TMX8-F1
#
_entry.id   AF-A0A6F8TMX8-F1
#
_cell.length_a   1.000
_cell.length_b   1.000
_cell.length_c   1.000
_cell.angle_alpha   90.00
_cell.angle_beta   90.00
_cell.angle_gamma   90.00
#
_symmetry.space_group_name_H-M   'P 1'
#
loop_
_entity.id
_entity.type
_entity.pdbx_description
1 polymer ?
#
loop_
_entity_poly.entity_id
_entity_poly.type
_entity_poly.pdbx_seq_one_letter_code
_entity_poly.pdbx_strand_id
1 'polypeptide(L)'
;MYQYVIRIEDELAQQAGTSEEFMGLLVKHAPHQQAAEHFHLSFGQFMVSMREIEEEIQQRLDTQIDRIKWLDCTPLMRQKRSAADHMKYFYFNIG
;
A
#
# COMPACT_ATOMS: atom_id res chain seq x y z
N MET A 1 -7.79 6.84 11.47
CA MET A 1 -8.19 5.46 11.87
C MET A 1 -7.27 4.44 11.24
N TYR A 2 -7.24 4.32 9.91
CA TYR A 2 -6.38 3.37 9.20
C TYR A 2 -4.89 3.41 9.62
N GLN A 3 -4.28 4.60 9.63
CA GLN A 3 -2.90 4.78 10.08
C GLN A 3 -2.65 4.42 11.55
N TYR A 4 -3.67 4.54 12.41
CA TYR A 4 -3.53 4.16 13.82
C TYR A 4 -3.38 2.65 13.97
N VAL A 5 -4.17 1.89 13.21
CA VAL A 5 -4.08 0.43 13.14
C VAL A 5 -2.73 0.01 12.58
N ILE A 6 -2.32 0.58 11.44
CA ILE A 6 -1.01 0.28 10.82
C ILE A 6 0.12 0.50 11.80
N ARG A 7 0.13 1.60 12.55
CA ARG A 7 1.19 1.86 13.53
C ARG A 7 1.29 0.77 14.59
N ILE A 8 0.14 0.30 15.11
CA ILE A 8 0.14 -0.79 16.10
C ILE A 8 0.63 -2.09 15.46
N GLU A 9 0.17 -2.41 14.25
CA GLU A 9 0.59 -3.60 13.52
C GLU A 9 2.09 -3.56 13.21
N ASP A 10 2.63 -2.41 12.82
CA ASP A 10 4.07 -2.21 12.58
C ASP A 10 4.88 -2.41 13.87
N GLU A 11 4.40 -1.88 15.00
CA GLU A 11 5.03 -2.09 16.31
C GLU A 11 5.03 -3.58 16.70
N LEU A 12 3.97 -4.32 16.41
CA LEU A 12 3.89 -5.77 16.65
C LEU A 12 4.78 -6.55 15.68
N ALA A 13 4.84 -6.13 14.41
CA ALA A 13 5.69 -6.76 13.40
C ALA A 13 7.17 -6.61 13.75
N GLN A 14 7.59 -5.45 14.27
CA GLN A 14 8.95 -5.22 14.75
C GLN A 14 9.34 -6.13 15.94
N GLN A 15 8.36 -6.61 16.70
CA GLN A 15 8.57 -7.51 17.84
C GLN A 15 8.60 -8.99 17.43
N ALA A 16 8.13 -9.32 16.23
CA ALA A 16 8.07 -10.69 15.74
C ALA A 16 9.32 -11.06 14.93
N GLY A 17 9.91 -12.22 15.20
CA GLY A 17 10.97 -12.80 14.37
C GLY A 17 10.43 -13.61 13.20
N THR A 18 9.18 -14.07 13.28
CA THR A 18 8.51 -14.87 12.25
C THR A 18 7.08 -14.43 11.99
N SER A 19 6.53 -14.84 10.84
CA SER A 19 5.12 -14.60 10.52
C SER A 19 4.16 -15.26 11.51
N GLU A 20 4.52 -16.42 12.06
CA GLU A 20 3.67 -17.14 13.03
C GLU A 20 3.62 -16.41 14.37
N GLU A 21 4.76 -15.89 14.83
CA GLU A 21 4.84 -15.04 16.01
C GLU A 21 4.04 -13.74 15.83
N PHE A 22 4.12 -13.12 14.65
CA PHE A 22 3.34 -11.93 14.33
C PHE A 22 1.83 -12.19 14.37
N MET A 23 1.37 -13.29 13.77
CA MET A 23 -0.05 -13.68 13.82
C MET A 23 -0.51 -13.92 15.28
N GLY A 24 0.33 -14.56 16.10
CA GLY A 24 0.07 -14.71 17.53
C GLY A 24 -0.08 -13.38 18.27
N LEU A 25 0.77 -12.40 17.93
CA LEU A 25 0.69 -11.04 18.48
C LEU A 25 -0.58 -10.30 18.04
N LEU A 26 -1.00 -10.43 16.78
CA LEU A 26 -2.25 -9.82 16.29
C LEU A 26 -3.48 -10.37 17.03
N VAL A 27 -3.54 -11.68 17.25
CA VAL A 27 -4.63 -12.31 18.00
C VAL A 27 -4.64 -11.84 19.45
N LYS A 28 -3.46 -11.79 20.08
CA LYS A 28 -3.31 -11.42 21.49
C LYS A 28 -3.66 -9.96 21.74
N HIS A 29 -3.19 -9.06 20.88
CA HIS A 29 -3.34 -7.62 21.08
C HIS A 29 -4.62 -7.08 20.43
N ALA A 30 -5.20 -7.77 19.44
CA ALA A 30 -6.42 -7.35 18.74
C ALA A 30 -6.42 -5.85 18.33
N PRO A 31 -5.50 -5.43 17.44
CA PRO A 31 -5.30 -4.00 17.10
C PRO A 31 -6.58 -3.27 16.67
N HIS A 32 -7.46 -3.94 15.92
CA HIS A 32 -8.73 -3.36 15.50
C HIS A 32 -9.72 -3.14 16.65
N GLN A 33 -9.71 -3.99 17.68
CA GLN A 33 -10.53 -3.79 18.88
C GLN A 33 -10.00 -2.62 19.70
N GLN A 34 -8.68 -2.54 19.91
CA GLN A 34 -8.06 -1.40 20.59
C GLN A 34 -8.35 -0.08 19.86
N ALA A 35 -8.29 -0.09 18.53
CA ALA A 35 -8.60 1.08 17.73
C ALA A 35 -10.08 1.47 17.84
N ALA A 36 -11.01 0.51 17.82
CA ALA A 36 -12.43 0.78 18.02
C ALA A 36 -12.69 1.49 19.37
N GLU A 37 -12.07 0.99 20.44
CA GLU A 37 -12.11 1.62 21.76
C GLU A 37 -11.50 3.02 21.75
N HIS A 38 -10.32 3.20 21.14
CA HIS A 38 -9.64 4.48 21.04
C HIS A 38 -10.48 5.56 20.33
N PHE A 39 -11.20 5.17 19.27
CA PHE A 39 -12.07 6.06 18.52
C PHE A 39 -13.51 6.14 19.07
N HIS A 40 -13.80 5.48 20.20
CA HIS A 40 -15.12 5.44 20.82
C HIS A 40 -16.22 4.92 19.88
N LEU A 41 -15.88 3.93 19.05
CA LEU A 41 -16.79 3.27 18.12
C LEU A 41 -17.07 1.84 18.57
N SER A 42 -18.25 1.33 18.25
CA SER A 42 -18.44 -0.11 18.32
C SER A 42 -17.50 -0.80 17.32
N PHE A 43 -17.10 -2.04 17.63
CA PHE A 43 -16.24 -2.82 16.72
C PHE A 43 -16.85 -2.91 15.31
N GLY A 44 -18.17 -3.08 15.20
CA GLY A 44 -18.86 -3.09 13.90
C GLY A 44 -18.73 -1.78 13.13
N GLN A 45 -18.97 -0.64 13.78
CA GLN A 45 -18.82 0.69 13.15
C GLN A 45 -17.38 0.96 12.73
N PHE A 46 -16.43 0.55 13.57
CA PHE A 46 -15.01 0.68 13.26
C PHE A 46 -14.64 -0.13 12.01
N MET A 47 -15.08 -1.38 11.92
CA MET A 47 -14.81 -2.24 10.75
C MET A 47 -15.46 -1.72 9.46
N VAL A 48 -16.66 -1.13 9.54
CA VAL A 48 -17.27 -0.46 8.38
C VAL A 48 -16.41 0.73 7.94
N SER A 49 -15.99 1.57 8.89
CA SER A 49 -15.14 2.73 8.59
C SER A 49 -13.79 2.33 7.99
N MET A 50 -13.18 1.24 8.47
CA MET A 50 -11.93 0.70 7.90
C MET A 50 -12.11 0.29 6.45
N ARG A 51 -13.21 -0.42 6.13
CA ARG A 51 -13.52 -0.84 4.76
C ARG A 51 -13.72 0.35 3.83
N GLU A 52 -14.46 1.37 4.27
CA GLU A 52 -14.68 2.58 3.47
C GLU A 52 -13.37 3.31 3.15
N ILE A 53 -12.44 3.36 4.11
CA ILE A 53 -11.11 3.95 3.89
C ILE A 53 -10.30 3.11 2.90
N GLU A 54 -10.31 1.78 3.02
CA GLU A 54 -9.62 0.88 2.10
C GLU A 54 -10.17 1.02 0.66
N GLU A 55 -11.49 1.09 0.51
CA GLU A 55 -12.14 1.32 -0.78
C GLU A 55 -11.75 2.67 -1.39
N GLU A 56 -11.68 3.74 -0.58
CA GLU A 56 -11.22 5.05 -1.05
C GLU A 56 -9.75 5.02 -1.51
N ILE A 57 -8.87 4.37 -0.74
CA ILE A 57 -7.47 4.20 -1.11
C ILE A 57 -7.36 3.44 -2.44
N GLN A 58 -8.11 2.36 -2.59
CA GLN A 58 -8.12 1.55 -3.81
C GLN A 58 -8.56 2.39 -5.02
N GLN A 59 -9.67 3.12 -4.90
CA GLN A 59 -10.17 3.98 -5.98
C GLN A 59 -9.16 5.05 -6.41
N ARG A 60 -8.45 5.64 -5.45
CA ARG A 60 -7.39 6.62 -5.73
C ARG A 60 -6.20 5.98 -6.44
N LEU A 61 -5.79 4.77 -6.01
CA LEU A 61 -4.73 4.01 -6.66
C LEU A 61 -5.10 3.63 -8.10
N ASP A 62 -6.31 3.12 -8.31
CA ASP A 62 -6.80 2.76 -9.65
C ASP A 62 -6.82 3.98 -10.58
N THR A 63 -7.30 5.13 -10.07
CA THR A 63 -7.28 6.40 -10.81
C THR A 63 -5.84 6.83 -11.17
N GLN A 64 -4.88 6.61 -10.28
CA GLN A 64 -3.47 6.93 -10.57
C GLN A 64 -2.87 5.97 -11.60
N ILE A 65 -3.15 4.67 -11.49
CA ILE A 65 -2.71 3.67 -12.45
C ILE A 65 -3.23 3.99 -13.86
N ASP A 66 -4.50 4.36 -13.98
CA ASP A 66 -5.12 4.73 -15.26
C ASP A 66 -4.51 5.98 -15.89
N ARG A 67 -3.97 6.90 -15.06
CA ARG A 67 -3.31 8.13 -15.53
C ARG A 67 -1.86 7.89 -15.92
N ILE A 68 -1.22 6.85 -15.39
CA ILE A 68 0.18 6.55 -15.65
C ILE A 68 0.34 6.14 -17.12
N LYS A 69 1.16 6.92 -17.84
CA LYS A 69 1.55 6.61 -19.22
C LYS A 69 2.99 6.10 -19.22
N TRP A 70 3.15 4.83 -19.55
CA TRP A 70 4.45 4.25 -19.89
C TRP A 70 4.67 4.41 -21.39
N LEU A 71 5.70 5.14 -21.78
CA LEU A 71 6.11 5.24 -23.17
C LEU A 71 7.43 4.49 -23.36
N ASP A 72 7.43 3.46 -24.20
CA ASP A 72 8.67 2.81 -24.63
C ASP A 72 9.41 3.71 -25.63
N CYS A 73 10.48 4.33 -25.15
CA CYS A 73 11.35 5.21 -25.91
C CYS A 73 12.56 4.46 -26.50
N THR A 74 12.67 3.14 -26.31
CA THR A 74 13.77 2.33 -26.83
C THR A 74 13.99 2.53 -28.33
N PRO A 75 12.94 2.58 -29.20
CA PRO A 75 13.14 2.79 -30.64
C PRO A 75 13.75 4.16 -30.96
N LEU A 76 13.29 5.21 -30.28
CA LEU A 76 13.78 6.59 -30.45
C LEU A 76 15.25 6.72 -30.01
N MET A 77 15.61 6.06 -28.91
CA MET A 77 16.97 6.11 -28.37
C MET A 77 17.95 5.26 -29.17
N ARG A 78 17.51 4.13 -29.73
CA ARG A 78 18.31 3.28 -30.63
C ARG A 78 18.69 4.01 -31.93
N GLN A 79 17.86 4.95 -32.39
CA GLN A 79 18.12 5.75 -33.59
C GLN A 79 19.01 6.98 -33.29
N LYS A 80 18.86 7.63 -32.12
CA LYS A 80 19.55 8.89 -31.79
C LYS A 80 20.93 8.74 -31.14
N ARG A 81 21.12 7.67 -30.37
CA ARG A 81 22.42 7.27 -29.82
C ARG A 81 22.65 5.88 -30.36
N SER A 82 23.88 5.52 -30.72
CA SER A 82 24.25 4.12 -30.93
C SER A 82 24.13 3.37 -29.60
N ALA A 83 22.90 3.22 -29.10
CA ALA A 83 22.57 2.64 -27.82
C ALA A 83 22.94 1.17 -27.89
N ALA A 84 23.66 0.68 -26.88
CA ALA A 84 23.99 -0.73 -26.81
C ALA A 84 22.70 -1.56 -26.87
N ASP A 85 22.71 -2.62 -27.68
CA ASP A 85 21.50 -3.37 -28.07
C ASP A 85 20.73 -3.98 -26.88
N HIS A 86 21.39 -4.07 -25.72
CA HIS A 86 20.85 -4.61 -24.47
C HIS A 86 20.11 -3.58 -23.58
N MET A 87 20.02 -2.31 -23.96
CA MET A 87 19.45 -1.26 -23.10
C MET A 87 18.03 -0.86 -23.53
N LYS A 88 17.09 -0.87 -22.57
CA LYS A 88 15.69 -0.46 -22.74
C LYS A 88 15.45 0.90 -22.10
N TYR A 89 14.69 1.77 -22.77
CA TYR A 89 14.40 3.12 -22.30
C TYR A 89 12.90 3.30 -22.15
N PHE A 90 12.44 3.53 -20.92
CA PHE A 90 11.05 3.82 -20.63
C PHE A 90 10.95 5.24 -20.10
N TYR A 91 10.03 6.01 -20.67
CA TYR A 91 9.61 7.28 -20.10
C TYR A 91 8.36 7.05 -19.26
N PHE A 92 8.44 7.47 -18.01
CA PHE A 92 7.37 7.38 -17.04
C PHE A 92 6.90 8.79 -16.69
N ASN A 93 5.61 9.04 -16.85
CA ASN A 93 4.98 10.30 -16.48
C ASN A 93 3.86 10.04 -15.47
N ILE A 94 3.94 10.72 -14.34
CA ILE A 94 2.84 10.90 -13.39
C ILE A 94 2.32 12.31 -13.67
N GLY A 95 1.22 12.40 -14.42
CA GLY A 95 0.55 13.68 -14.72
C GLY A 95 -0.10 14.29 -13.49
#